data_AF-A0A484NA13-F1
#
_entry.id   AF-A0A484NA13-F1
#
_cell.length_a   1.000
_cell.length_b   1.000
_cell.length_c   1.000
_cell.angle_alpha   90.00
_cell.angle_beta   90.00
_cell.angle_gamma   90.00
#
_symmetry.space_group_name_H-M   'P 1'
#
loop_
_entity.id
_entity.type
_entity.pdbx_description
1 polymer ?
#
loop_
_entity_poly.entity_id
_entity_poly.type
_entity_poly.pdbx_seq_one_letter_code
_entity_poly.pdbx_strand_id
1 'polypeptide(L)'
;MSRLANIEKHVLGQIQKLEYDKALLFIEACLERCTGYSREKDEERCTLYELRAMVYNNKEESEAALGEAWLAFKIHRKYRSFFKYSEVANIIGEYILGQEEFGRAICFFEDAVKHASKDNWKQKFNSHLCVLYEARKEYTKSKCKSAKKKAGPIQDTGESSKNTNTRSQKIEAKAEVSSG
;
A
#
# COMPACT_ATOMS: atom_id res chain seq x y z
N MET A 1 2.66 -11.49 -37.51
CA MET A 1 2.67 -11.53 -36.03
C MET A 1 3.05 -10.15 -35.51
N SER A 2 2.34 -9.61 -34.51
CA SER A 2 2.62 -8.25 -33.99
C SER A 2 3.89 -8.23 -33.14
N ARG A 3 4.63 -7.11 -33.15
CA ARG A 3 5.83 -6.92 -32.31
C ARG A 3 5.52 -7.13 -30.82
N LEU A 4 4.31 -6.81 -30.37
CA LEU A 4 3.82 -7.03 -29.00
C LEU A 4 3.76 -8.52 -28.61
N ALA A 5 3.30 -9.39 -29.51
CA ALA A 5 3.23 -10.84 -29.25
C ALA A 5 4.62 -11.48 -29.07
N ASN A 6 5.65 -10.93 -29.72
CA ASN A 6 7.03 -11.35 -29.51
C ASN A 6 7.57 -10.88 -28.15
N ILE A 7 7.15 -9.70 -27.67
CA ILE A 7 7.56 -9.16 -26.38
C ILE A 7 6.91 -9.94 -25.22
N GLU A 8 5.61 -10.25 -25.31
CA GLU A 8 4.93 -11.10 -24.32
C GLU A 8 5.62 -12.47 -24.21
N LYS A 9 5.96 -13.12 -25.32
CA LYS A 9 6.73 -14.39 -25.30
C LYS A 9 8.13 -14.23 -24.72
N HIS A 10 8.79 -13.10 -24.95
CA HIS A 10 10.14 -12.85 -24.46
C HIS A 10 10.15 -12.57 -22.94
N VAL A 11 9.15 -11.86 -22.41
CA VAL A 11 9.07 -11.46 -21.00
C VAL A 11 8.39 -12.52 -20.11
N LEU A 12 7.39 -13.26 -20.62
CA LEU A 12 6.57 -14.16 -19.80
C LEU A 12 7.14 -15.57 -19.58
N GLY A 13 8.39 -15.89 -19.97
CA GLY A 13 8.89 -17.24 -19.72
C GLY A 13 10.38 -17.56 -19.84
N GLN A 14 11.25 -16.66 -20.32
CA GLN A 14 12.62 -17.07 -20.67
C GLN A 14 13.74 -16.06 -20.41
N ILE A 15 13.49 -14.95 -19.71
CA ILE A 15 14.60 -14.04 -19.37
C ILE A 15 15.40 -14.67 -18.23
N GLN A 16 16.57 -15.22 -18.55
CA GLN A 16 17.56 -15.56 -17.52
C GLN A 16 17.88 -14.30 -16.72
N LYS A 17 18.16 -14.41 -15.41
CA LYS A 17 18.44 -13.23 -14.56
C LYS A 17 19.45 -12.22 -15.17
N LEU A 18 20.37 -12.72 -16.00
CA LEU A 18 21.39 -11.94 -16.71
C LEU A 18 20.86 -11.04 -17.84
N GLU A 19 19.59 -11.14 -18.24
CA GLU A 19 19.02 -10.43 -19.37
C GLU A 19 17.99 -9.36 -18.98
N TYR A 20 17.71 -9.19 -17.68
CA TYR A 20 16.74 -8.20 -17.22
C TYR A 20 17.12 -6.76 -17.62
N ASP A 21 18.40 -6.38 -17.50
CA ASP A 21 18.83 -5.03 -17.89
C ASP A 21 18.69 -4.78 -19.40
N LYS A 22 18.97 -5.80 -20.22
CA LYS A 22 18.74 -5.73 -21.67
C LYS A 22 17.26 -5.57 -21.98
N ALA A 23 16.39 -6.29 -21.26
CA ALA A 23 14.96 -6.19 -21.41
C ALA A 23 14.45 -4.79 -21.02
N LEU A 24 14.93 -4.23 -19.91
CA LEU A 24 14.60 -2.86 -19.49
C LEU A 24 15.02 -1.83 -20.53
N LEU A 25 16.25 -1.90 -21.05
CA LEU A 25 16.74 -1.00 -22.11
C LEU A 25 15.90 -1.10 -23.39
N PHE A 26 15.49 -2.32 -23.76
CA PHE A 26 14.63 -2.51 -24.93
C PHE A 26 13.23 -1.93 -24.72
N ILE A 27 12.61 -2.18 -23.56
CA ILE A 27 11.30 -1.63 -23.21
C ILE A 27 11.35 -0.09 -23.17
N GLU A 28 12.41 0.49 -22.62
CA GLU A 28 12.63 1.93 -22.60
C GLU A 28 12.71 2.51 -24.01
N ALA A 29 13.50 1.91 -24.90
CA ALA A 29 13.57 2.32 -26.31
C ALA A 29 12.21 2.16 -27.04
N CYS A 30 11.36 1.23 -26.62
CA CYS A 30 9.98 1.11 -27.12
C CYS A 30 9.09 2.23 -26.59
N LEU A 31 9.19 2.59 -25.31
CA LEU A 31 8.43 3.69 -24.70
C LEU A 31 8.77 5.02 -25.35
N GLU A 32 10.04 5.31 -25.60
CA GLU A 32 10.51 6.52 -26.28
C GLU A 32 9.92 6.68 -27.68
N ARG A 33 9.73 5.56 -28.40
CA ARG A 33 9.13 5.53 -29.73
C ARG A 33 7.59 5.50 -29.69
N CYS A 34 7.00 5.23 -28.55
CA CYS A 34 5.56 5.15 -28.36
C CYS A 34 4.96 6.56 -28.17
N THR A 35 5.12 7.40 -29.19
CA THR A 35 4.68 8.80 -29.18
C THR A 35 3.25 8.95 -29.69
N GLY A 36 2.47 9.83 -29.05
CA GLY A 36 1.12 10.20 -29.48
C GLY A 36 0.10 10.18 -28.35
N TYR A 37 -1.12 10.62 -28.67
CA TYR A 37 -2.22 10.78 -27.71
C TYR A 37 -3.47 9.96 -28.08
N SER A 38 -3.33 8.97 -28.96
CA SER A 38 -4.43 8.09 -29.31
C SER A 38 -4.65 7.02 -28.23
N ARG A 39 -5.85 6.44 -28.19
CA ARG A 39 -6.16 5.29 -27.34
C ARG A 39 -5.22 4.11 -27.60
N GLU A 40 -4.93 3.82 -28.86
CA GLU A 40 -4.01 2.76 -29.26
C GLU A 40 -2.60 3.00 -28.67
N LYS A 41 -2.11 4.25 -28.69
CA LYS A 41 -0.83 4.60 -28.08
C LYS A 41 -0.84 4.50 -26.55
N ASP A 42 -1.96 4.81 -25.91
CA ASP A 42 -2.10 4.56 -24.47
C ASP A 42 -2.09 3.06 -24.16
N GLU A 43 -2.81 2.24 -24.92
CA GLU A 43 -2.84 0.78 -24.74
C GLU A 43 -1.44 0.16 -24.99
N GLU A 44 -0.70 0.61 -26.01
CA GLU A 44 0.69 0.22 -26.24
C GLU A 44 1.61 0.57 -25.06
N ARG A 45 1.53 1.81 -24.55
CA ARG A 45 2.28 2.22 -23.35
C ARG A 45 1.90 1.39 -22.13
N CYS A 46 0.62 1.08 -21.98
CA CYS A 46 0.12 0.26 -20.88
C CYS A 46 0.80 -1.10 -20.85
N THR A 47 0.85 -1.80 -21.99
CA THR A 47 1.54 -3.09 -22.08
C THR A 47 3.03 -2.95 -21.77
N LEU A 48 3.69 -1.90 -22.25
CA LEU A 48 5.11 -1.65 -21.94
C LEU A 48 5.35 -1.43 -20.43
N TYR A 49 4.47 -0.68 -19.75
CA TYR A 49 4.52 -0.51 -18.30
C TYR A 49 4.28 -1.81 -17.53
N GLU A 50 3.32 -2.64 -17.95
CA GLU A 50 3.10 -3.96 -17.36
C GLU A 50 4.35 -4.84 -17.45
N LEU A 51 4.99 -4.87 -18.62
CA LEU A 51 6.20 -5.66 -18.86
C LEU A 51 7.38 -5.13 -18.03
N ARG A 52 7.56 -3.81 -17.96
CA ARG A 52 8.63 -3.19 -17.16
C ARG A 52 8.43 -3.46 -15.67
N ALA A 53 7.19 -3.41 -15.18
CA ALA A 53 6.84 -3.78 -13.82
C ALA A 53 7.20 -5.24 -13.51
N MET A 54 6.91 -6.18 -14.42
CA MET A 54 7.29 -7.59 -14.26
C MET A 54 8.81 -7.79 -14.20
N VAL A 55 9.57 -7.09 -15.05
CA VAL A 55 11.03 -7.19 -15.04
C VAL A 55 11.60 -6.65 -13.73
N TYR A 56 11.16 -5.48 -13.26
CA TYR A 56 11.57 -4.95 -11.96
C TYR A 56 11.19 -5.87 -10.81
N ASN A 57 10.00 -6.48 -10.83
CA ASN A 57 9.60 -7.45 -9.82
C ASN A 57 10.52 -8.69 -9.79
N ASN A 58 10.91 -9.19 -10.97
CA ASN A 58 11.86 -10.31 -11.09
C ASN A 58 13.29 -9.94 -10.66
N LYS A 59 13.66 -8.65 -10.73
CA LYS A 59 14.90 -8.10 -10.19
C LYS A 59 14.83 -7.81 -8.68
N GLU A 60 13.68 -8.05 -8.04
CA GLU A 60 13.42 -7.68 -6.64
C GLU A 60 13.50 -6.15 -6.41
N GLU A 61 13.32 -5.35 -7.46
CA GLU A 61 13.29 -3.88 -7.43
C GLU A 61 11.85 -3.38 -7.26
N SER A 62 11.28 -3.66 -6.09
CA SER A 62 9.83 -3.60 -5.91
C SER A 62 9.22 -2.18 -5.95
N GLU A 63 9.97 -1.14 -5.57
CA GLU A 63 9.51 0.25 -5.73
C GLU A 63 9.39 0.66 -7.20
N ALA A 64 10.36 0.27 -8.03
CA ALA A 64 10.33 0.51 -9.46
C ALA A 64 9.19 -0.28 -10.11
N ALA A 65 9.02 -1.54 -9.71
CA ALA A 65 7.91 -2.38 -10.15
C ALA A 65 6.55 -1.74 -9.84
N LEU A 66 6.38 -1.18 -8.64
CA LEU A 66 5.17 -0.47 -8.23
C LEU A 66 4.95 0.78 -9.10
N GLY A 67 5.99 1.57 -9.32
CA GLY A 67 5.90 2.79 -10.15
C GLY A 67 5.35 2.50 -11.54
N GLU A 68 5.90 1.48 -12.20
CA GLU A 68 5.48 1.04 -13.53
C GLU A 68 4.05 0.43 -13.51
N ALA A 69 3.74 -0.42 -12.53
CA ALA A 69 2.39 -0.96 -12.36
C ALA A 69 1.33 0.15 -12.17
N TRP A 70 1.68 1.23 -11.47
CA TRP A 70 0.81 2.40 -11.30
C TRP A 70 0.53 3.12 -12.62
N LEU A 71 1.51 3.20 -13.51
CA LEU A 71 1.34 3.80 -14.84
C LEU A 71 0.37 2.97 -15.69
N ALA A 72 0.52 1.64 -15.70
CA ALA A 72 -0.41 0.72 -16.37
C ALA A 72 -1.83 0.82 -15.77
N PHE A 73 -1.94 0.84 -14.45
CA PHE A 73 -3.22 0.93 -13.73
C PHE A 73 -4.03 2.16 -14.15
N LYS A 74 -3.41 3.33 -14.26
CA LYS A 74 -4.08 4.58 -14.69
C LYS A 74 -4.71 4.45 -16.07
N ILE A 75 -4.05 3.74 -16.98
CA ILE A 75 -4.52 3.56 -18.35
C ILE A 75 -5.67 2.55 -18.40
N HIS A 76 -5.55 1.40 -17.72
CA HIS A 76 -6.65 0.43 -17.61
C HIS A 76 -7.89 1.04 -16.99
N ARG A 77 -7.72 1.89 -15.97
CA ARG A 77 -8.81 2.64 -15.35
C ARG A 77 -9.47 3.60 -16.35
N LYS A 78 -8.67 4.34 -17.13
CA LYS A 78 -9.14 5.29 -18.14
C LYS A 78 -10.00 4.60 -19.22
N TYR A 79 -9.56 3.45 -19.72
CA TYR A 79 -10.26 2.72 -20.80
C TYR A 79 -11.21 1.63 -20.34
N ARG A 80 -11.42 1.50 -19.01
CA ARG A 80 -12.31 0.50 -18.41
C ARG A 80 -11.95 -0.94 -18.81
N SER A 81 -10.65 -1.22 -18.94
CA SER A 81 -10.11 -2.56 -19.21
C SER A 81 -10.14 -3.40 -17.94
N PHE A 82 -11.35 -3.72 -17.45
CA PHE A 82 -11.61 -4.19 -16.09
C PHE A 82 -10.85 -5.47 -15.70
N PHE A 83 -10.71 -6.42 -16.63
CA PHE A 83 -9.94 -7.65 -16.37
C PHE A 83 -8.48 -7.32 -16.01
N LYS A 84 -7.81 -6.50 -16.81
CA LYS A 84 -6.41 -6.12 -16.58
C LYS A 84 -6.25 -5.15 -15.39
N TYR A 85 -7.24 -4.28 -15.18
CA TYR A 85 -7.31 -3.45 -13.97
C TYR A 85 -7.26 -4.31 -12.70
N SER A 86 -8.01 -5.42 -12.67
CA SER A 86 -8.04 -6.30 -11.50
C SER A 86 -6.72 -7.05 -11.26
N GLU A 87 -6.05 -7.50 -12.32
CA GLU A 87 -4.73 -8.15 -12.20
C GLU A 87 -3.66 -7.18 -11.66
N VAL A 88 -3.62 -5.95 -12.20
CA VAL A 88 -2.65 -4.93 -11.76
C VAL A 88 -2.94 -4.44 -10.34
N ALA A 89 -4.21 -4.28 -9.97
CA ALA A 89 -4.60 -3.94 -8.60
C ALA A 89 -4.13 -5.01 -7.59
N ASN A 90 -4.23 -6.30 -7.93
CA ASN A 90 -3.72 -7.38 -7.09
C ASN A 90 -2.19 -7.28 -6.89
N ILE A 91 -1.42 -7.04 -7.95
CA ILE A 91 0.05 -6.90 -7.87
C ILE A 91 0.43 -5.73 -6.93
N ILE A 92 -0.24 -4.58 -7.07
CA ILE A 92 -0.02 -3.42 -6.20
C ILE A 92 -0.37 -3.75 -4.74
N GLY A 93 -1.49 -4.45 -4.53
CA GLY A 93 -1.93 -4.88 -3.20
C GLY A 93 -0.91 -5.80 -2.51
N GLU A 94 -0.37 -6.79 -3.24
CA GLU A 94 0.65 -7.72 -2.73
C GLU A 94 1.94 -6.98 -2.34
N TYR A 95 2.37 -6.00 -3.14
CA TYR A 95 3.53 -5.19 -2.80
C TYR A 95 3.35 -4.37 -1.52
N ILE A 96 2.22 -3.64 -1.40
CA ILE A 96 1.91 -2.81 -0.24
C ILE A 96 1.75 -3.68 1.02
N LEU A 97 1.23 -4.89 0.87
CA LEU A 97 1.16 -5.85 1.97
C LEU A 97 2.54 -6.25 2.49
N GLY A 98 3.52 -6.45 1.60
CA GLY A 98 4.91 -6.73 1.96
C GLY A 98 5.56 -5.62 2.80
N GLN A 99 5.03 -4.39 2.73
CA GLN A 99 5.42 -3.24 3.53
C GLN A 99 4.65 -3.15 4.88
N GLU A 100 3.88 -4.17 5.23
CA GLU A 100 2.96 -4.19 6.39
C GLU A 100 1.88 -3.08 6.37
N GLU A 101 1.62 -2.47 5.22
CA GLU A 101 0.61 -1.41 5.06
C GLU A 101 -0.78 -2.00 4.78
N PHE A 102 -1.28 -2.81 5.73
CA PHE A 102 -2.53 -3.60 5.58
C PHE A 102 -3.73 -2.79 5.09
N GLY A 103 -3.90 -1.55 5.57
CA GLY A 103 -5.05 -0.72 5.20
C GLY A 103 -5.06 -0.35 3.72
N ARG A 104 -3.91 0.05 3.17
CA ARG A 104 -3.77 0.39 1.75
C ARG A 104 -3.81 -0.86 0.88
N ALA A 105 -3.19 -1.95 1.30
CA ALA A 105 -3.22 -3.22 0.59
C ALA A 105 -4.66 -3.72 0.38
N ILE A 106 -5.47 -3.69 1.44
CA ILE A 106 -6.89 -4.08 1.39
C ILE A 106 -7.66 -3.30 0.32
N CYS A 107 -7.48 -1.98 0.23
CA CYS A 107 -8.17 -1.16 -0.77
C CYS A 107 -7.87 -1.62 -2.21
N PHE A 108 -6.63 -2.04 -2.50
CA PHE A 108 -6.27 -2.54 -3.82
C PHE A 108 -6.83 -3.94 -4.10
N PHE A 109 -6.91 -4.81 -3.10
CA PHE A 109 -7.55 -6.11 -3.25
C PHE A 109 -9.07 -5.99 -3.42
N GLU A 110 -9.72 -5.04 -2.76
CA GLU A 110 -11.14 -4.73 -2.98
C GLU A 110 -11.38 -4.25 -4.42
N ASP A 111 -10.52 -3.37 -4.93
CA ASP A 111 -10.54 -2.93 -6.32
C ASP A 111 -10.32 -4.10 -7.30
N ALA A 112 -9.42 -5.04 -6.97
CA ALA A 112 -9.21 -6.24 -7.76
C ALA A 112 -10.49 -7.11 -7.83
N VAL A 113 -11.13 -7.38 -6.69
CA VAL A 113 -12.39 -8.13 -6.63
C VAL A 113 -13.48 -7.45 -7.43
N LYS A 114 -13.67 -6.15 -7.22
CA LYS A 114 -14.75 -5.35 -7.84
C LYS A 114 -14.70 -5.36 -9.35
N HIS A 115 -13.49 -5.37 -9.92
CA HIS A 115 -13.28 -5.23 -11.35
C HIS A 115 -12.90 -6.54 -12.06
N ALA A 116 -12.72 -7.63 -11.32
CA ALA A 116 -12.54 -8.94 -11.93
C ALA A 116 -13.78 -9.32 -12.76
N SER A 117 -13.59 -9.63 -14.03
CA SER A 117 -14.67 -9.99 -14.95
C SER A 117 -14.98 -11.49 -14.96
N LYS A 118 -14.05 -12.32 -14.48
CA LYS A 118 -14.17 -13.78 -14.45
C LYS A 118 -14.33 -14.28 -13.01
N ASP A 119 -15.21 -15.24 -12.81
CA ASP A 119 -15.57 -15.71 -11.46
C ASP A 119 -14.42 -16.42 -10.74
N ASN A 120 -13.56 -17.13 -11.46
CA ASN A 120 -12.36 -17.75 -10.88
C ASN A 120 -11.39 -16.69 -10.29
N TRP A 121 -11.24 -15.55 -10.97
CA TRP A 121 -10.42 -14.44 -10.50
C TRP A 121 -11.07 -13.72 -9.32
N LYS A 122 -12.39 -13.48 -9.36
CA LYS A 122 -13.13 -12.96 -8.20
C LYS A 122 -12.96 -13.86 -6.99
N GLN A 123 -13.07 -15.18 -7.14
CA GLN A 123 -12.88 -16.13 -6.06
C GLN A 123 -11.45 -16.09 -5.51
N LYS A 124 -10.44 -16.06 -6.37
CA LYS A 124 -9.03 -15.93 -5.98
C LYS A 124 -8.78 -14.64 -5.18
N PHE A 125 -9.23 -13.50 -5.69
CA PHE A 125 -9.02 -12.21 -5.01
C PHE A 125 -9.81 -12.12 -3.70
N ASN A 126 -11.05 -12.63 -3.66
CA ASN A 126 -11.84 -12.67 -2.42
C ASN A 126 -11.22 -13.55 -1.35
N SER A 127 -10.65 -14.71 -1.73
CA SER A 127 -9.99 -15.58 -0.76
C SER A 127 -8.73 -14.94 -0.19
N HIS A 128 -7.93 -14.24 -1.00
CA HIS A 128 -6.84 -13.40 -0.49
C HIS A 128 -7.35 -12.29 0.45
N LEU A 129 -8.40 -11.57 0.06
CA LEU A 129 -8.96 -10.49 0.86
C LEU A 129 -9.45 -10.97 2.24
N CYS A 130 -10.08 -12.14 2.31
CA CYS A 130 -10.51 -12.77 3.57
C CYS A 130 -9.32 -13.06 4.50
N VAL A 131 -8.25 -13.66 3.98
CA VAL A 131 -7.03 -13.95 4.74
C VAL A 131 -6.42 -12.66 5.29
N LEU A 132 -6.41 -11.59 4.49
CA LEU A 132 -5.84 -10.30 4.87
C LEU A 132 -6.65 -9.57 5.94
N TYR A 133 -7.97 -9.68 5.89
CA TYR A 133 -8.83 -9.13 6.94
C TYR A 133 -8.55 -9.80 8.29
N GLU A 134 -8.36 -11.11 8.32
CA GLU A 134 -7.99 -11.83 9.54
C GLU A 134 -6.57 -11.47 10.01
N ALA A 135 -5.59 -11.45 9.10
CA ALA A 135 -4.22 -11.02 9.40
C ALA A 135 -4.17 -9.61 10.00
N ARG A 136 -4.95 -8.66 9.47
CA ARG A 136 -5.05 -7.29 10.00
C ARG A 136 -5.67 -7.26 11.40
N LYS A 137 -6.69 -8.07 11.68
CA LYS A 137 -7.30 -8.19 13.02
C LYS A 137 -6.27 -8.72 14.03
N GLU A 138 -5.46 -9.69 13.64
CA GLU A 138 -4.41 -10.25 14.49
C GLU A 138 -3.28 -9.24 14.73
N TYR A 139 -2.82 -8.56 13.67
CA TYR A 139 -1.80 -7.51 13.77
C TYR A 139 -2.21 -6.37 14.71
N THR A 140 -3.45 -5.88 14.56
CA THR A 140 -4.00 -4.84 15.45
C THR A 140 -4.15 -5.31 16.90
N LYS A 141 -4.63 -6.54 17.14
CA LYS A 141 -4.66 -7.14 18.49
C LYS A 141 -3.27 -7.26 19.11
N SER A 142 -2.27 -7.67 18.33
CA SER A 142 -0.87 -7.80 18.78
C SER A 142 -0.26 -6.44 19.13
N LYS A 143 -0.41 -5.42 18.26
CA LYS A 143 0.06 -4.06 18.56
C LYS A 143 -0.63 -3.47 19.78
N CYS A 144 -1.94 -3.65 19.96
CA CYS A 144 -2.65 -3.21 21.16
C CYS A 144 -2.13 -3.88 22.46
N LYS A 145 -1.82 -5.19 22.42
CA LYS A 145 -1.20 -5.89 23.56
C LYS A 145 0.20 -5.34 23.87
N SER A 146 1.00 -5.06 22.84
CA SER A 146 2.34 -4.50 23.00
C SER A 146 2.33 -3.07 23.53
N ALA A 147 1.37 -2.24 23.10
CA ALA A 147 1.19 -0.87 23.58
C ALA A 147 0.74 -0.84 25.05
N LYS A 148 -0.19 -1.72 25.43
CA LYS A 148 -0.59 -1.90 26.85
C LYS A 148 0.53 -2.45 27.74
N LYS A 149 1.54 -3.13 27.18
CA LYS A 149 2.72 -3.58 27.93
C LYS A 149 3.76 -2.46 28.12
N LYS A 150 3.80 -1.47 27.20
CA LYS A 150 4.64 -0.27 27.32
C LYS A 150 4.01 0.81 28.20
N ALA A 151 2.68 0.93 28.20
CA ALA A 151 1.93 1.70 29.19
C ALA A 151 1.71 0.82 30.42
N GLY A 152 2.76 0.66 31.25
CA GLY A 152 2.67 -0.09 32.50
C GLY A 152 1.50 0.39 33.38
N PRO A 153 1.06 -0.44 34.35
CA PRO A 153 -0.08 -0.09 35.19
C PRO A 153 0.21 1.22 35.91
N ILE A 154 -0.64 2.22 35.70
CA ILE A 154 -0.72 3.37 36.60
C ILE A 154 -1.08 2.77 37.96
N GLN A 155 -0.08 2.67 38.83
CA GLN A 155 -0.31 2.36 40.24
C GLN A 155 -1.09 3.54 40.78
N ASP A 156 -2.40 3.37 40.87
CA ASP A 156 -3.27 4.22 41.67
C ASP A 156 -2.91 3.93 43.13
N THR A 157 -1.86 4.59 43.62
CA THR A 157 -1.57 4.62 45.06
C THR A 157 -2.65 5.45 45.71
N GLY A 158 -3.75 4.76 46.05
CA GLY A 158 -4.75 5.27 46.98
C GLY A 158 -4.10 5.49 48.34
N GLU A 159 -3.73 6.73 48.64
CA GLU A 159 -3.56 7.18 50.02
C GLU A 159 -4.86 7.81 50.49
N SER A 160 -5.65 6.96 51.14
CA SER A 160 -6.66 7.34 52.11
C SER A 160 -5.97 8.04 53.28
N SER A 161 -6.36 9.29 53.56
CA SER A 161 -6.24 9.87 54.90
C SER A 161 -7.44 10.76 55.17
N LYS A 162 -8.42 10.18 55.87
CA LYS A 162 -9.44 10.93 56.59
C LYS A 162 -8.89 11.38 57.95
N ASN A 163 -9.34 12.57 58.33
CA ASN A 163 -9.70 13.07 59.67
C ASN A 163 -8.82 14.13 60.37
N THR A 164 -9.41 15.34 60.43
CA THR A 164 -9.63 16.26 61.58
C THR A 164 -8.40 16.84 62.29
N ASN A 165 -8.29 18.12 62.63
CA ASN A 165 -9.26 18.94 63.37
C ASN A 165 -8.85 20.44 63.37
N THR A 166 -9.87 21.29 63.52
CA THR A 166 -9.94 22.75 63.80
C THR A 166 -8.73 23.50 64.40
N ARG A 167 -8.52 24.77 64.00
CA ARG A 167 -8.74 25.99 64.84
C ARG A 167 -8.47 27.29 64.08
N SER A 168 -9.40 28.22 64.20
CA SER A 168 -9.41 29.59 63.67
C SER A 168 -8.19 30.43 64.02
N GLN A 169 -7.76 31.32 63.12
CA GLN A 169 -7.48 32.72 63.46
C GLN A 169 -7.58 33.62 62.23
N LYS A 170 -8.45 34.62 62.37
CA LYS A 170 -8.73 35.75 61.49
C LYS A 170 -7.94 36.92 62.06
N ILE A 171 -6.98 37.49 61.34
CA ILE A 171 -6.52 38.87 61.56
C ILE A 171 -6.21 39.51 60.20
N GLU A 172 -6.90 40.61 59.95
CA GLU A 172 -6.70 41.57 58.87
C GLU A 172 -5.38 42.33 59.05
N ALA A 173 -4.72 42.68 57.95
CA ALA A 173 -3.95 43.93 57.88
C ALA A 173 -3.90 44.41 56.42
N LYS A 174 -4.46 45.61 56.21
CA LYS A 174 -4.40 46.43 55.00
C LYS A 174 -3.01 47.09 54.86
N ALA A 175 -2.67 47.36 53.60
CA ALA A 175 -1.90 48.49 53.06
C ALA A 175 -0.43 48.66 53.48
N GLU A 176 0.47 48.69 52.49
CA GLU A 176 1.04 49.96 52.04
C GLU A 176 1.77 49.85 50.69
N VAL A 177 1.76 50.98 50.00
CA VAL A 177 2.36 51.33 48.72
C VAL A 177 3.88 51.49 48.88
N SER A 178 4.68 51.04 47.92
CA SER A 178 5.85 51.82 47.50
C SER A 178 6.39 51.36 46.15
N SER A 179 6.35 52.30 45.21
CA SER A 179 7.02 52.33 43.92
C SER A 179 8.55 52.30 44.06
N GLY A 180 9.19 51.46 43.24
CA GLY A 180 10.59 51.53 42.87
C GLY A 180 10.74 51.08 41.43
#